data_AF-A0A8J5G690-F1
#
_entry.id   AF-A0A8J5G690-F1
#
_cell.length_a   1.000
_cell.length_b   1.000
_cell.length_c   1.000
_cell.angle_alpha   90.00
_cell.angle_beta   90.00
_cell.angle_gamma   90.00
#
_symmetry.space_group_name_H-M   'P 1'
#
loop_
_entity.id
_entity.type
_entity.pdbx_description
1 polymer ?
#
loop_
_entity_poly.entity_id
_entity_poly.type
_entity_poly.pdbx_seq_one_letter_code
_entity_poly.pdbx_strand_id
1 'polypeptide(L)'
;MQISCVGGFGSNSHMYKINGTANINAIRAASEKGVKRFVYVSAADFGPVNYLLKGYYEGKRDAEAELLLKFAFGGVILRPGFVHGMRRVGSIKIPLWLIGSPLEMVLQHAKPLSRIPVVGPLFTPPVNVTSVAKVAVRAATNPVFPPGIVDAYGILRYGKQK
;
A
#
# COMPACT_ATOMS: atom_id res chain seq x y z
N MET A 1 5.42 -8.43 -16.31
CA MET A 1 5.22 -7.38 -15.29
C MET A 1 4.53 -7.99 -14.08
N GLN A 2 4.69 -7.44 -12.89
CA GLN A 2 4.03 -7.91 -11.67
C GLN A 2 3.48 -6.72 -10.89
N ILE A 3 2.30 -6.86 -10.30
CA ILE A 3 1.72 -5.90 -9.35
C ILE A 3 1.40 -6.67 -8.07
N SER A 4 1.92 -6.22 -6.92
CA SER A 4 1.52 -6.76 -5.62
C SER A 4 0.65 -5.78 -4.85
N CYS A 5 -0.52 -6.25 -4.46
CA CYS A 5 -1.46 -5.58 -3.57
C CYS A 5 -1.71 -6.39 -2.29
N VAL A 6 -0.81 -7.33 -1.97
CA VAL A 6 -0.95 -8.20 -0.80
C VAL A 6 -0.75 -7.39 0.47
N GLY A 7 -1.75 -7.45 1.35
CA GLY A 7 -1.70 -6.86 2.67
C GLY A 7 -2.84 -7.36 3.53
N GLY A 8 -2.67 -7.23 4.85
CA GLY A 8 -3.63 -7.71 5.83
C GLY A 8 -3.39 -7.11 7.21
N PHE A 9 -4.42 -7.15 8.04
CA PHE A 9 -4.42 -6.67 9.41
C PHE A 9 -4.60 -7.84 10.37
N GLY A 10 -4.10 -7.71 11.61
CA GLY A 10 -4.14 -8.76 12.61
C GLY A 10 -3.12 -8.51 13.72
N SER A 11 -2.58 -9.58 14.33
CA SER A 11 -1.48 -9.43 15.27
C SER A 11 -0.23 -8.86 14.59
N ASN A 12 0.66 -8.21 15.35
CA ASN A 12 1.90 -7.65 14.79
C ASN A 12 2.71 -8.66 13.98
N SER A 13 2.84 -9.90 14.45
CA SER A 13 3.56 -10.95 13.73
C SER A 13 2.84 -11.39 12.46
N HIS A 14 1.50 -11.48 12.48
CA HIS A 14 0.70 -11.77 11.28
C HIS A 14 0.85 -10.64 10.25
N MET A 15 0.75 -9.39 10.70
CA MET A 15 0.91 -8.22 9.84
C MET A 15 2.29 -8.18 9.20
N TYR A 16 3.37 -8.46 9.94
CA TYR A 16 4.71 -8.51 9.35
C TYR A 16 4.83 -9.63 8.30
N LYS A 17 4.31 -10.82 8.60
CA LYS A 17 4.33 -11.95 7.65
C LYS A 17 3.61 -11.61 6.34
N ILE A 18 2.39 -11.08 6.41
CA ILE A 18 1.58 -10.83 5.21
C ILE A 18 2.01 -9.56 4.45
N ASN A 19 2.40 -8.49 5.15
CA ASN A 19 2.78 -7.23 4.51
C ASN A 19 4.27 -7.16 4.14
N GLY A 20 5.12 -7.91 4.84
CA GLY A 20 6.56 -7.99 4.59
C GLY A 20 6.97 -9.29 3.91
N THR A 21 7.06 -10.38 4.68
CA THR A 21 7.63 -11.66 4.20
C THR A 21 6.99 -12.14 2.89
N ALA A 22 5.66 -12.12 2.78
CA ALA A 22 4.98 -12.54 1.56
C ALA A 22 5.34 -11.67 0.34
N ASN A 23 5.42 -10.34 0.52
CA ASN A 23 5.78 -9.41 -0.54
C ASN A 23 7.26 -9.52 -0.93
N ILE A 24 8.16 -9.66 0.05
CA ILE A 24 9.60 -9.90 -0.18
C ILE A 24 9.81 -11.16 -1.01
N ASN A 25 9.11 -12.26 -0.66
CA ASN A 25 9.19 -13.51 -1.41
C ASN A 25 8.65 -13.34 -2.83
N ALA A 26 7.53 -12.62 -3.01
CA ALA A 26 6.99 -12.33 -4.34
C ALA A 26 7.96 -11.50 -5.20
N ILE A 27 8.64 -10.51 -4.61
CA ILE A 27 9.65 -9.68 -5.27
C ILE A 27 10.83 -10.55 -5.71
N ARG A 28 11.38 -11.37 -4.81
CA ARG A 28 12.50 -12.27 -5.11
C ARG A 28 12.15 -13.26 -6.24
N ALA A 29 11.02 -13.93 -6.12
CA ALA A 29 10.55 -14.88 -7.13
C ALA A 29 10.32 -14.22 -8.49
N ALA A 30 9.78 -12.99 -8.52
CA ALA A 30 9.61 -12.23 -9.75
C ALA A 30 10.95 -11.83 -10.38
N SER A 31 11.92 -11.42 -9.54
CA SER A 31 13.28 -11.08 -9.99
C SER A 31 13.98 -12.29 -10.60
N GLU A 32 13.92 -13.45 -9.93
CA GLU A 32 14.48 -14.73 -10.41
C GLU A 32 13.87 -15.17 -11.74
N LYS A 33 12.57 -14.92 -11.95
CA LYS A 33 11.88 -15.20 -13.22
C LYS A 33 12.10 -14.15 -14.30
N GLY A 34 12.99 -13.17 -14.08
CA GLY A 34 13.35 -12.17 -15.08
C GLY A 34 12.26 -11.13 -15.35
N VAL A 35 11.31 -10.93 -14.43
CA VAL A 35 10.31 -9.87 -14.55
C VAL A 35 11.02 -8.52 -14.67
N LYS A 36 10.64 -7.71 -15.65
CA LYS A 36 11.29 -6.40 -15.90
C LYS A 36 10.75 -5.26 -15.05
N ARG A 37 9.47 -5.32 -14.67
CA ARG A 37 8.79 -4.27 -13.90
C ARG A 37 7.94 -4.88 -12.80
N PHE A 38 8.08 -4.34 -11.60
CA PHE A 38 7.35 -4.77 -10.42
C PHE A 38 6.78 -3.54 -9.71
N VAL A 39 5.47 -3.54 -9.51
CA VAL A 39 4.76 -2.49 -8.79
C VAL A 39 4.30 -3.01 -7.44
N TYR A 40 4.61 -2.30 -6.38
CA TYR A 40 4.18 -2.64 -5.03
C TYR A 40 3.26 -1.57 -4.45
N VAL A 41 2.06 -1.98 -4.01
CA VAL A 41 1.12 -1.10 -3.31
C VAL A 41 1.40 -1.15 -1.80
N SER A 42 2.17 -0.17 -1.35
CA SER A 42 2.51 0.06 0.05
C SER A 42 1.45 0.97 0.72
N ALA A 43 1.87 1.78 1.70
CA ALA A 43 1.03 2.76 2.37
C ALA A 43 1.83 4.02 2.69
N ALA A 44 1.16 5.17 2.63
CA ALA A 44 1.66 6.38 3.25
C ALA A 44 1.81 6.18 4.76
N ASP A 45 2.72 6.95 5.34
CA ASP A 45 2.92 6.98 6.78
C ASP A 45 1.77 7.76 7.44
N PHE A 46 1.15 7.22 8.48
CA PHE A 46 0.05 7.88 9.20
C PHE A 46 0.48 8.32 10.61
N GLY A 47 1.77 8.55 10.82
CA GLY A 47 2.30 9.13 12.04
C GLY A 47 2.08 8.23 13.27
N PRO A 48 1.44 8.71 14.36
CA PRO A 48 1.37 7.98 15.62
C PRO A 48 0.61 6.64 15.55
N VAL A 49 -0.21 6.42 14.51
CA VAL A 49 -0.88 5.13 14.26
C VAL A 49 0.12 4.01 13.96
N ASN A 50 1.35 4.35 13.54
CA ASN A 50 2.42 3.39 13.30
C ASN A 50 2.75 2.53 14.54
N TYR A 51 2.58 3.08 15.76
CA TYR A 51 2.81 2.31 16.99
C TYR A 51 1.81 1.16 17.16
N LEU A 52 0.56 1.34 16.74
CA LEU A 52 -0.48 0.31 16.79
C LEU A 52 -0.33 -0.73 15.65
N LEU A 53 0.21 -0.29 14.52
CA LEU A 53 0.35 -1.06 13.28
C LEU A 53 1.82 -1.35 12.96
N LYS A 54 2.65 -1.55 13.98
CA LYS A 54 4.11 -1.68 13.82
C LYS A 54 4.48 -2.74 12.78
N GLY A 55 3.98 -3.96 12.93
CA GLY A 55 4.25 -5.05 12.00
C GLY A 55 3.75 -4.80 10.57
N TYR A 56 2.69 -4.01 10.40
CA TYR A 56 2.18 -3.62 9.08
C TYR A 56 3.15 -2.65 8.40
N TYR A 57 3.59 -1.60 9.09
CA TYR A 57 4.51 -0.61 8.52
C TYR A 57 5.91 -1.17 8.32
N GLU A 58 6.47 -1.88 9.31
CA GLU A 58 7.78 -2.52 9.19
C GLU A 58 7.81 -3.50 8.02
N GLY A 59 6.81 -4.39 7.92
CA GLY A 59 6.72 -5.31 6.80
C GLY A 59 6.64 -4.58 5.45
N LYS A 60 5.83 -3.50 5.36
CA LYS A 60 5.77 -2.70 4.14
C LYS A 60 7.10 -2.02 3.80
N ARG A 61 7.82 -1.46 4.77
CA ARG A 61 9.13 -0.82 4.55
C ARG A 61 10.21 -1.82 4.13
N ASP A 62 10.23 -3.01 4.71
CA ASP A 62 11.19 -4.05 4.34
C ASP A 62 10.92 -4.56 2.91
N ALA A 63 9.66 -4.72 2.53
CA ALA A 63 9.28 -5.07 1.16
C ALA A 63 9.64 -3.95 0.16
N GLU A 64 9.51 -2.68 0.54
CA GLU A 64 9.96 -1.55 -0.28
C GLU A 64 11.48 -1.58 -0.49
N ALA A 65 12.25 -1.84 0.57
CA ALA A 65 13.71 -1.95 0.47
C ALA A 65 14.13 -3.09 -0.46
N GLU A 66 13.54 -4.29 -0.29
CA GLU A 66 13.82 -5.43 -1.18
C GLU A 66 13.45 -5.11 -2.64
N LEU A 67 12.35 -4.41 -2.89
CA LEU A 67 11.95 -4.02 -4.24
C LEU A 67 12.98 -3.11 -4.89
N LEU A 68 13.45 -2.08 -4.18
CA LEU A 68 14.46 -1.16 -4.69
C LEU A 68 15.80 -1.87 -4.96
N LEU A 69 16.14 -2.87 -4.14
CA LEU A 69 17.34 -3.68 -4.34
C LEU A 69 17.24 -4.60 -5.57
N LYS A 70 16.12 -5.30 -5.75
CA LYS A 70 15.94 -6.28 -6.84
C LYS A 70 15.52 -5.67 -8.17
N PHE A 71 14.91 -4.48 -8.15
CA PHE A 71 14.34 -3.82 -9.33
C PHE A 71 14.77 -2.35 -9.43
N ALA A 72 16.08 -2.07 -9.35
CA ALA A 72 16.62 -0.69 -9.39
C ALA A 72 16.07 0.16 -10.56
N PHE A 73 15.84 -0.43 -11.73
CA PHE A 73 15.36 0.26 -12.93
C PHE A 73 13.88 0.02 -13.28
N GLY A 74 13.19 -0.85 -12.53
CA GLY A 74 11.84 -1.31 -12.87
C GLY A 74 10.87 -1.41 -11.69
N GLY A 75 11.33 -1.06 -10.49
CA GLY A 75 10.56 -1.11 -9.26
C GLY A 75 9.79 0.18 -9.03
N VAL A 76 8.48 0.08 -8.84
CA VAL A 76 7.63 1.24 -8.51
C VAL A 76 6.87 0.96 -7.21
N ILE A 77 7.00 1.85 -6.26
CA ILE A 77 6.31 1.77 -4.96
C ILE A 77 5.19 2.81 -4.96
N LEU A 78 3.95 2.38 -4.80
CA LEU A 78 2.83 3.29 -4.56
C LEU A 78 2.61 3.42 -3.05
N ARG A 79 2.66 4.63 -2.52
CA ARG A 79 2.33 4.95 -1.12
C ARG A 79 1.03 5.76 -1.06
N PRO A 80 -0.13 5.11 -1.26
CA PRO A 80 -1.42 5.79 -1.17
C PRO A 80 -1.69 6.26 0.26
N GLY A 81 -2.43 7.37 0.35
CA GLY A 81 -3.16 7.74 1.57
C GLY A 81 -4.38 6.83 1.77
N PHE A 82 -5.39 7.31 2.49
CA PHE A 82 -6.58 6.51 2.74
C PHE A 82 -7.29 6.19 1.41
N VAL A 83 -7.36 4.91 1.05
CA VAL A 83 -7.98 4.48 -0.21
C VAL A 83 -9.49 4.37 -0.01
N HIS A 84 -10.25 5.05 -0.85
CA HIS A 84 -11.72 5.00 -0.84
C HIS A 84 -12.28 4.58 -2.19
N GLY A 85 -13.53 4.12 -2.20
CA GLY A 85 -14.21 3.61 -3.39
C GLY A 85 -15.17 2.49 -3.05
N MET A 86 -15.75 1.85 -4.06
CA MET A 86 -16.63 0.68 -3.87
C MET A 86 -15.88 -0.61 -4.21
N ARG A 87 -15.91 -1.56 -3.29
CA ARG A 87 -15.54 -2.97 -3.51
C ARG A 87 -16.76 -3.72 -4.04
N ARG A 88 -16.58 -4.53 -5.07
CA ARG A 88 -17.61 -5.49 -5.48
C ARG A 88 -17.32 -6.82 -4.80
N VAL A 89 -18.29 -7.35 -4.05
CA VAL A 89 -18.26 -8.71 -3.48
C VAL A 89 -19.48 -9.44 -4.04
N GLY A 90 -19.24 -10.35 -4.99
CA GLY A 90 -20.31 -10.96 -5.78
C GLY A 90 -21.09 -9.94 -6.62
N SER A 91 -22.40 -9.83 -6.39
CA SER A 91 -23.27 -8.83 -7.02
C SER A 91 -23.34 -7.49 -6.26
N ILE A 92 -22.80 -7.41 -5.03
CA ILE A 92 -23.00 -6.27 -4.13
C ILE A 92 -21.81 -5.31 -4.20
N LYS A 93 -22.07 -4.00 -4.25
CA LYS A 93 -21.07 -2.93 -4.13
C LYS A 93 -21.04 -2.41 -2.69
N ILE A 94 -19.96 -2.67 -1.98
CA ILE A 94 -19.74 -2.27 -0.60
C ILE A 94 -18.63 -1.20 -0.57
N PRO A 95 -18.80 -0.06 0.09
CA PRO A 95 -17.72 0.89 0.29
C PRO A 95 -16.46 0.25 0.89
N LEU A 96 -15.28 0.52 0.34
CA LEU A 96 -13.99 -0.05 0.78
C LEU A 96 -13.68 0.26 2.26
N TRP A 97 -14.23 1.34 2.81
CA TRP A 97 -14.03 1.71 4.22
C TRP A 97 -14.78 0.80 5.20
N LEU A 98 -15.78 0.03 4.75
CA LEU A 98 -16.57 -0.87 5.60
C LEU A 98 -15.93 -2.25 5.80
N ILE A 99 -14.87 -2.59 5.06
CA ILE A 99 -14.28 -3.94 5.10
C ILE A 99 -12.84 -3.85 5.60
N GLY A 100 -12.60 -4.38 6.81
CA GLY A 100 -11.26 -4.53 7.38
C GLY A 100 -10.52 -3.21 7.54
N SER A 101 -11.26 -2.14 7.81
CA SER A 101 -10.68 -0.80 7.85
C SER A 101 -9.69 -0.69 9.01
N PRO A 102 -8.55 -0.01 8.80
CA PRO A 102 -7.63 0.36 9.88
C PRO A 102 -8.37 1.05 11.03
N LEU A 103 -9.44 1.78 10.71
CA LEU A 103 -10.27 2.48 11.70
C LEU A 103 -11.00 1.53 12.63
N GLU A 104 -11.50 0.38 12.18
CA GLU A 104 -12.17 -0.60 13.04
C GLU A 104 -11.16 -1.27 13.97
N MET A 105 -9.97 -1.56 13.48
CA MET A 105 -8.86 -2.07 14.29
C MET A 105 -8.38 -1.02 15.30
N VAL A 106 -8.25 0.24 14.87
CA VAL A 106 -7.95 1.39 15.74
C VAL A 106 -9.05 1.57 16.76
N LEU A 107 -10.35 1.52 16.41
CA LEU A 107 -11.45 1.64 17.38
C LEU A 107 -11.46 0.49 18.37
N GLN A 108 -11.22 -0.74 17.92
CA GLN A 108 -11.16 -1.91 18.80
C GLN A 108 -9.97 -1.83 19.77
N HIS A 109 -8.81 -1.33 19.33
CA HIS A 109 -7.60 -1.20 20.15
C HIS A 109 -7.45 0.15 20.87
N ALA A 110 -8.21 1.19 20.50
CA ALA A 110 -8.22 2.51 21.12
C ALA A 110 -9.25 2.63 22.25
N LYS A 111 -10.11 1.62 22.45
CA LYS A 111 -11.06 1.58 23.57
C LYS A 111 -10.45 1.69 24.99
N PRO A 112 -9.12 1.55 25.23
CA PRO A 112 -8.51 2.00 26.48
C PRO A 112 -7.65 3.27 26.39
N LEU A 113 -7.30 3.80 25.20
CA LEU A 113 -6.38 4.94 25.06
C LEU A 113 -7.00 6.09 24.26
N SER A 114 -7.71 6.96 24.97
CA SER A 114 -8.26 8.24 24.50
C SER A 114 -7.21 9.33 24.22
N ARG A 115 -5.97 8.97 23.84
CA ARG A 115 -4.85 9.92 23.70
C ARG A 115 -3.97 9.71 22.46
N ILE A 116 -4.55 9.31 21.32
CA ILE A 116 -3.79 9.32 20.07
C ILE A 116 -3.80 10.75 19.52
N PRO A 117 -2.64 11.43 19.40
CA PRO A 117 -2.59 12.76 18.81
C PRO A 117 -2.97 12.69 17.33
N VAL A 118 -4.09 13.29 16.97
CA VAL A 118 -4.67 13.32 15.60
C VAL A 118 -3.92 14.31 14.71
N VAL A 119 -2.58 14.33 14.75
CA VAL A 119 -1.78 15.33 14.01
C VAL A 119 -1.12 14.73 12.76
N GLY A 120 -0.93 13.40 12.72
CA GLY A 120 -0.35 12.69 11.57
C GLY A 120 -1.25 12.47 10.33
N PRO A 121 -2.56 12.16 10.48
CA PRO A 121 -3.43 11.86 9.32
C PRO A 121 -3.80 13.07 8.45
N LEU A 122 -3.54 14.30 8.90
CA LEU A 122 -4.13 15.49 8.30
C LEU A 122 -3.51 15.88 6.94
N PHE A 123 -2.28 15.45 6.65
CA PHE A 123 -1.53 15.92 5.49
C PHE A 123 -1.48 14.97 4.28
N THR A 124 -1.88 13.71 4.44
CA THR A 124 -1.91 12.77 3.31
C THR A 124 -3.32 12.70 2.73
N PRO A 125 -3.54 13.11 1.48
CA PRO A 125 -4.87 13.14 0.90
C PRO A 125 -5.43 11.72 0.71
N PRO A 126 -6.74 11.51 0.93
CA PRO A 126 -7.39 10.28 0.52
C PRO A 126 -7.32 10.12 -1.00
N VAL A 127 -7.21 8.88 -1.47
CA VAL A 127 -7.08 8.55 -2.90
C VAL A 127 -8.16 7.59 -3.35
N ASN A 128 -8.73 7.85 -4.54
CA ASN A 128 -9.70 6.96 -5.14
C ASN A 128 -9.02 5.66 -5.60
N VAL A 129 -9.61 4.50 -5.30
CA VAL A 129 -9.09 3.19 -5.73
C VAL A 129 -8.84 3.10 -7.24
N THR A 130 -9.65 3.78 -8.04
CA THR A 130 -9.49 3.85 -9.50
C THR A 130 -8.20 4.58 -9.88
N SER A 131 -7.84 5.64 -9.16
CA SER A 131 -6.59 6.36 -9.41
C SER A 131 -5.39 5.48 -9.06
N VAL A 132 -5.43 4.79 -7.92
CA VAL A 132 -4.37 3.85 -7.53
C VAL A 132 -4.22 2.75 -8.59
N ALA A 133 -5.33 2.15 -9.04
CA ALA A 133 -5.32 1.11 -10.06
C ALA A 133 -4.75 1.60 -11.40
N LYS A 134 -5.18 2.77 -11.89
CA LYS A 134 -4.67 3.38 -13.13
C LYS A 134 -3.15 3.59 -13.06
N VAL A 135 -2.67 4.16 -11.95
CA VAL A 135 -1.24 4.42 -11.76
C VAL A 135 -0.47 3.12 -11.65
N ALA A 136 -1.00 2.11 -10.96
CA ALA A 136 -0.35 0.79 -10.86
C ALA A 136 -0.21 0.11 -12.22
N VAL A 137 -1.28 0.11 -13.03
CA VAL A 137 -1.24 -0.45 -14.39
C VAL A 137 -0.24 0.32 -15.25
N ARG A 138 -0.30 1.65 -15.26
CA ARG A 138 0.63 2.47 -16.05
C ARG A 138 2.08 2.26 -15.63
N ALA A 139 2.36 2.16 -14.33
CA ALA A 139 3.68 1.87 -13.81
C ALA A 139 4.20 0.48 -14.21
N ALA A 140 3.30 -0.49 -14.38
CA ALA A 140 3.62 -1.86 -14.76
C ALA A 140 3.82 -2.02 -16.28
N THR A 141 3.06 -1.28 -17.10
CA THR A 141 3.02 -1.46 -18.56
C THR A 141 3.83 -0.44 -19.34
N ASN A 142 3.94 0.81 -18.87
CA ASN A 142 4.60 1.88 -19.61
C ASN A 142 6.10 1.90 -19.29
N PRO A 143 6.99 1.62 -20.27
CA PRO A 143 8.44 1.61 -20.03
C PRO A 143 9.00 2.99 -19.63
N VAL A 144 8.33 4.07 -20.02
CA VAL A 144 8.73 5.47 -19.71
C VAL A 144 8.31 5.88 -18.29
N PHE A 145 7.46 5.11 -17.62
CA PHE A 145 7.10 5.43 -16.23
C PHE A 145 8.34 5.30 -15.34
N PRO A 146 8.71 6.33 -14.55
CA PRO A 146 9.95 6.31 -13.78
C PRO A 146 9.89 5.28 -12.64
N PRO A 147 10.98 4.56 -12.33
CA PRO A 147 11.08 3.76 -11.11
C PRO A 147 11.13 4.66 -9.86
N GLY A 148 10.86 4.06 -8.70
CA GLY A 148 10.91 4.74 -7.40
C GLY A 148 9.56 4.86 -6.70
N ILE A 149 9.46 5.82 -5.78
CA ILE A 149 8.30 6.00 -4.91
C ILE A 149 7.33 7.03 -5.52
N VAL A 150 6.06 6.66 -5.59
CA VAL A 150 4.94 7.53 -5.94
C VAL A 150 4.04 7.66 -4.72
N ASP A 151 4.06 8.83 -4.10
CA ASP A 151 3.22 9.15 -2.94
C ASP A 151 1.76 9.46 -3.34
N ALA A 152 0.93 9.78 -2.35
CA ALA A 152 -0.49 10.09 -2.57
C ALA A 152 -0.71 11.24 -3.57
N TYR A 153 0.12 12.29 -3.52
CA TYR A 153 0.04 13.43 -4.44
C TYR A 153 0.43 13.02 -5.87
N GLY A 154 1.50 12.22 -6.01
CA GLY A 154 1.90 11.61 -7.27
C GLY A 154 0.81 10.73 -7.87
N ILE A 155 0.14 9.91 -7.04
CA ILE A 155 -0.99 9.07 -7.48
C ILE A 155 -2.14 9.94 -8.02
N LEU A 156 -2.48 11.03 -7.33
CA LEU A 156 -3.51 11.95 -7.79
C LEU A 156 -3.12 12.64 -9.11
N ARG A 157 -1.85 13.03 -9.25
CA ARG A 157 -1.33 13.67 -10.46
C ARG A 157 -1.34 12.72 -11.65
N TYR A 158 -0.79 11.52 -11.50
CA TYR A 158 -0.74 10.52 -12.57
C TYR A 158 -2.11 9.94 -12.90
N GLY A 159 -3.02 9.83 -11.92
CA GLY A 159 -4.38 9.33 -12.12
C GLY A 159 -5.30 10.25 -12.91
N LYS A 160 -4.96 11.55 -13.03
CA LYS A 160 -5.68 12.54 -13.87
C LYS A 160 -5.22 12.52 -15.33
N GLN A 161 -4.05 11.97 -15.63
CA GLN A 161 -3.55 11.88 -16.99
C GLN A 161 -4.30 10.75 -17.73
N LYS A 162 -4.83 11.07 -18.92
CA LYS A 162 -5.51 10.12 -19.80
C LYS A 162 -4.51 9.13 -20.39
#